data_AF-A0A1D2QY79-F1
#
_entry.id   AF-A0A1D2QY79-F1
#
_cell.length_a   1.000
_cell.length_b   1.000
_cell.length_c   1.000
_cell.angle_alpha   90.00
_cell.angle_beta   90.00
_cell.angle_gamma   90.00
#
_symmetry.space_group_name_H-M   'P 1'
#
loop_
_entity.id
_entity.type
_entity.pdbx_description
1 polymer ?
#
loop_
_entity_poly.entity_id
_entity_poly.type
_entity_poly.pdbx_seq_one_letter_code
_entity_poly.pdbx_strand_id
1 'polypeptide(L)'
;MSPDLNNILKQNPELKNQLIKEMETVPGLKNKLTSELVSEDEDLKRALMKKLLKDSLVEPGNGKVHDKVHDNIMTESLINEKQQKPGESLTTESEREKLYEILNKINSSKKENPEQKEEKYAMSDLFTTMVVFGEKIGQSYSLIADERKNSNRILLNINGALENLSERMNRMENKADIIIGTPRHISNSELLAKKDIEILNIIDEEGKVCADDIKEKFGYRNRNAASARLNRLEERGLLKKQYVGRNVYYTPIPSAYSQSI
;
A
#
# COMPACT_ATOMS: atom_id res chain seq x y z
N MET A 1 -30.22 13.36 -21.44
CA MET A 1 -29.06 12.75 -22.13
C MET A 1 -28.00 13.83 -22.27
N SER A 2 -26.87 13.71 -21.55
CA SER A 2 -25.75 14.63 -21.76
C SER A 2 -25.21 14.37 -23.18
N PRO A 3 -25.04 15.39 -24.03
CA PRO A 3 -24.35 15.18 -25.29
C PRO A 3 -22.95 14.64 -24.99
N ASP A 4 -22.58 13.60 -25.73
CA ASP A 4 -21.30 12.92 -25.59
C ASP A 4 -20.19 13.94 -25.87
N LEU A 5 -19.43 14.29 -24.82
CA LEU A 5 -18.41 15.34 -24.83
C LEU A 5 -17.41 15.12 -25.97
N ASN A 6 -17.17 13.85 -26.32
CA ASN A 6 -16.32 13.44 -27.42
C ASN A 6 -16.85 13.92 -28.77
N ASN A 7 -18.16 13.86 -29.02
CA ASN A 7 -18.74 14.35 -30.27
C ASN A 7 -18.64 15.87 -30.39
N ILE A 8 -18.80 16.61 -29.29
CA ILE A 8 -18.65 18.08 -29.27
C ILE A 8 -17.20 18.48 -29.57
N LEU A 9 -16.22 17.80 -28.95
CA LEU A 9 -14.79 18.07 -29.18
C LEU A 9 -14.32 17.64 -30.57
N LYS A 10 -14.98 16.65 -31.19
CA LYS A 10 -14.70 16.22 -32.58
C LYS A 10 -15.22 17.23 -33.59
N GLN A 11 -16.34 17.89 -33.29
CA GLN A 11 -16.94 18.91 -34.16
C GLN A 11 -16.31 20.29 -34.01
N ASN A 12 -15.60 20.59 -32.92
CA ASN A 12 -14.96 21.89 -32.68
C ASN A 12 -13.48 21.76 -32.27
N PRO A 13 -12.55 21.73 -33.23
CA PRO A 13 -11.12 21.57 -32.95
C PRO A 13 -10.51 22.77 -32.21
N GLU A 14 -11.05 23.99 -32.37
CA GLU A 14 -10.59 25.16 -31.61
C GLU A 14 -10.87 25.02 -30.12
N LEU A 15 -12.06 24.53 -29.77
CA LEU A 15 -12.48 24.31 -28.39
C LEU A 15 -11.62 23.23 -27.72
N LYS A 16 -11.26 22.18 -28.48
CA LYS A 16 -10.31 21.15 -28.06
C LYS A 16 -8.93 21.74 -27.75
N ASN A 17 -8.41 22.60 -28.63
CA ASN A 17 -7.10 23.23 -28.44
C ASN A 17 -7.08 24.22 -27.27
N GLN A 18 -8.19 24.95 -27.06
CA GLN A 18 -8.33 25.87 -25.93
C GLN A 18 -8.37 25.13 -24.58
N LEU A 19 -9.10 24.01 -24.52
CA LEU A 19 -9.13 23.14 -23.35
C LEU A 19 -7.73 22.58 -23.02
N ILE A 20 -6.98 22.11 -24.03
CA ILE A 20 -5.59 21.64 -23.86
C ILE A 20 -4.71 22.76 -23.30
N LYS A 21 -4.83 23.98 -23.83
CA LYS A 21 -4.03 25.13 -23.40
C LYS A 21 -4.32 25.53 -21.95
N GLU A 22 -5.59 25.53 -21.54
CA GLU A 22 -5.97 25.79 -20.14
C GLU A 22 -5.49 24.68 -19.20
N MET A 23 -5.54 23.43 -19.64
CA MET A 23 -5.06 22.28 -18.86
C MET A 23 -3.55 22.28 -18.64
N GLU A 24 -2.76 22.86 -19.54
CA GLU A 24 -1.32 23.05 -19.33
C GLU A 24 -1.01 24.04 -18.20
N THR A 25 -1.95 24.93 -17.87
CA THR A 25 -1.77 25.92 -16.80
C THR A 25 -2.11 25.42 -15.40
N VAL A 26 -2.76 24.24 -15.28
CA VAL A 26 -3.19 23.69 -13.98
C VAL A 26 -2.36 22.45 -13.59
N PRO A 27 -1.44 22.57 -12.62
CA PRO A 27 -0.62 21.44 -12.17
C PRO A 27 -1.49 20.32 -11.58
N GLY A 28 -1.37 19.10 -12.11
CA GLY A 28 -2.04 17.90 -11.58
C GLY A 28 -3.27 17.42 -12.37
N LEU A 29 -3.90 18.26 -13.19
CA LEU A 29 -5.03 17.87 -14.05
C LEU A 29 -4.57 17.10 -15.31
N LYS A 30 -3.34 17.35 -15.74
CA LYS A 30 -2.70 16.69 -16.89
C LYS A 30 -2.75 15.16 -16.79
N ASN A 31 -2.46 14.59 -15.63
CA ASN A 31 -2.34 13.14 -15.46
C ASN A 31 -3.70 12.42 -15.41
N LYS A 32 -4.76 13.11 -14.98
CA LYS A 32 -6.08 12.50 -14.72
C LYS A 32 -6.95 12.40 -15.97
N LEU A 33 -6.80 13.34 -16.91
CA LEU A 33 -7.53 13.32 -18.18
C LEU A 33 -6.76 12.60 -19.30
N THR A 34 -5.42 12.54 -19.26
CA THR A 34 -4.65 11.74 -20.23
C THR A 34 -4.94 10.25 -20.13
N SER A 35 -5.44 9.74 -19.00
CA SER A 35 -5.91 8.36 -18.92
C SER A 35 -7.30 8.16 -19.54
N GLU A 36 -8.10 9.22 -19.65
CA GLU A 36 -9.51 9.16 -20.08
C GLU A 36 -9.70 9.54 -21.56
N LEU A 37 -8.89 10.45 -22.10
CA LEU A 37 -8.96 10.87 -23.51
C LEU A 37 -8.10 10.02 -24.47
N VAL A 38 -7.19 9.19 -23.95
CA VAL A 38 -6.19 8.46 -24.75
C VAL A 38 -6.63 7.01 -25.04
N SER A 39 -7.88 6.65 -24.76
CA SER A 39 -8.37 5.29 -25.03
C SER A 39 -8.62 4.98 -26.50
N GLU A 40 -8.65 5.97 -27.41
CA GLU A 40 -9.07 5.72 -28.81
C GLU A 40 -8.09 6.18 -29.90
N ASP A 41 -7.07 6.99 -29.60
CA ASP A 41 -6.10 7.49 -30.60
C ASP A 41 -4.68 6.99 -30.29
N GLU A 42 -4.32 5.85 -30.89
CA GLU A 42 -3.03 5.16 -30.70
C GLU A 42 -1.82 5.98 -31.19
N ASP A 43 -2.01 6.86 -32.17
CA ASP A 43 -0.92 7.71 -32.68
C ASP A 43 -0.59 8.83 -31.69
N LEU A 44 -1.61 9.43 -31.06
CA LEU A 44 -1.42 10.43 -30.00
C LEU A 44 -0.78 9.81 -28.76
N LYS A 45 -1.18 8.58 -28.40
CA LYS A 45 -0.60 7.80 -27.31
C LYS A 45 0.90 7.52 -27.52
N ARG A 46 1.30 7.13 -28.73
CA ARG A 46 2.71 6.92 -29.10
C ARG A 46 3.52 8.21 -29.05
N ALA A 47 2.95 9.33 -29.50
CA ALA A 47 3.61 10.64 -29.47
C ALA A 47 3.85 11.12 -28.02
N LEU A 48 2.87 10.94 -27.12
CA LEU A 48 2.98 11.29 -25.71
C LEU A 48 3.98 10.41 -24.96
N MET A 49 4.00 9.10 -25.22
CA MET A 49 5.01 8.19 -24.65
C MET A 49 6.43 8.57 -25.04
N LYS A 50 6.65 8.89 -26.34
CA LYS A 50 7.97 9.33 -26.82
C LYS A 50 8.43 10.62 -26.13
N LYS A 51 7.50 11.55 -25.85
CA LYS A 51 7.82 12.80 -25.17
C LYS A 51 8.17 12.60 -23.70
N LEU A 52 7.40 11.77 -22.98
CA LEU A 52 7.67 11.43 -21.58
C LEU A 52 9.00 10.68 -21.37
N LEU A 53 9.33 9.75 -22.28
CA LEU A 53 10.62 9.04 -22.25
C LEU A 53 11.81 9.99 -22.49
N LYS A 54 11.63 11.01 -23.33
CA LYS A 54 12.66 12.02 -23.60
C LYS A 54 12.90 12.94 -22.40
N ASP A 55 11.87 13.25 -21.64
CA ASP A 55 11.96 14.11 -20.45
C ASP A 55 12.50 13.35 -19.21
N SER A 56 12.42 12.01 -19.20
CA SER A 56 12.95 11.17 -18.10
C SER A 56 14.44 10.85 -18.19
N LEU A 57 15.09 11.13 -19.32
CA LEU A 57 16.53 10.97 -19.48
C LEU A 57 17.24 12.24 -18.97
N VAL A 58 17.27 12.39 -17.65
CA VAL A 58 18.18 13.32 -16.96
C VAL A 58 19.52 12.62 -16.77
N GLU A 59 20.61 13.28 -17.20
CA GLU A 59 21.96 12.72 -17.13
C GLU A 59 22.37 12.36 -15.68
N PRO A 60 23.16 11.28 -15.48
CA PRO A 60 23.56 10.83 -14.16
C PRO A 60 24.58 11.80 -13.55
N GLY A 61 24.11 12.63 -12.62
CA GLY A 61 24.95 13.44 -11.74
C GLY A 61 25.69 12.58 -10.71
N ASN A 62 27.02 12.65 -10.74
CA ASN A 62 27.94 12.13 -9.72
C ASN A 62 27.57 12.65 -8.32
N GLY A 63 27.20 11.73 -7.41
CA GLY A 63 26.96 12.06 -6.01
C GLY A 63 27.33 10.91 -5.08
N LYS A 64 28.54 10.94 -4.52
CA LYS A 64 28.98 10.12 -3.38
C LYS A 64 28.19 10.56 -2.14
N VAL A 65 27.58 9.62 -1.42
CA VAL A 65 27.15 9.85 -0.03
C VAL A 65 27.49 8.63 0.82
N HIS A 66 28.08 8.95 1.97
CA HIS A 66 28.59 8.08 3.03
C HIS A 66 27.49 7.64 4.01
N ASP A 67 27.80 6.52 4.68
CA ASP A 67 27.47 6.14 6.07
C ASP A 67 26.10 5.54 6.46
N LYS A 68 26.18 4.23 6.77
CA LYS A 68 25.94 3.59 8.08
C LYS A 68 24.76 4.10 8.92
N VAL A 69 23.75 3.25 9.09
CA VAL A 69 23.16 2.92 10.41
C VAL A 69 22.72 1.44 10.40
N HIS A 70 23.20 0.72 11.40
CA HIS A 70 22.83 -0.64 11.80
C HIS A 70 21.60 -0.57 12.74
N ASP A 71 20.56 -1.38 12.51
CA ASP A 71 20.19 -2.49 13.40
C ASP A 71 18.75 -3.03 13.21
N ASN A 72 18.70 -4.37 13.19
CA ASN A 72 17.68 -5.28 13.73
C ASN A 72 16.20 -5.04 13.43
N ILE A 73 15.67 -5.86 12.50
CA ILE A 73 14.50 -6.70 12.81
C ILE A 73 14.78 -8.11 12.27
N MET A 74 14.90 -9.05 13.22
CA MET A 74 14.78 -10.48 13.00
C MET A 74 13.37 -10.81 12.50
N THR A 75 13.28 -11.40 11.31
CA THR A 75 12.32 -12.47 11.00
C THR A 75 12.91 -13.33 9.88
N GLU A 76 13.92 -14.13 10.20
CA GLU A 76 14.29 -15.31 9.42
C GLU A 76 13.78 -16.54 10.18
N SER A 77 12.65 -17.10 9.75
CA SER A 77 12.39 -18.52 9.96
C SER A 77 11.29 -19.01 9.02
N LEU A 78 11.72 -19.84 8.06
CA LEU A 78 10.98 -20.91 7.40
C LEU A 78 10.01 -20.53 6.27
N ILE A 79 10.58 -20.13 5.13
CA ILE A 79 10.10 -20.63 3.83
C ILE A 79 11.31 -21.21 3.10
N ASN A 80 11.55 -22.48 3.35
CA ASN A 80 12.50 -23.28 2.59
C ASN A 80 11.77 -23.86 1.37
N GLU A 81 11.24 -22.99 0.51
CA GLU A 81 10.88 -23.38 -0.85
C GLU A 81 12.14 -23.28 -1.68
N LYS A 82 12.64 -24.44 -2.12
CA LYS A 82 13.63 -24.54 -3.19
C LYS A 82 13.12 -23.72 -4.36
N GLN A 83 13.66 -22.52 -4.53
CA GLN A 83 13.50 -21.73 -5.73
C GLN A 83 14.13 -22.51 -6.89
N GLN A 84 13.31 -23.31 -7.56
CA GLN A 84 13.60 -23.74 -8.91
C GLN A 84 13.47 -22.48 -9.77
N LYS A 85 14.61 -21.92 -10.21
CA LYS A 85 14.65 -20.78 -11.12
C LYS A 85 13.69 -21.05 -12.30
N PRO A 86 12.60 -20.28 -12.46
CA PRO A 86 11.72 -20.46 -13.59
C PRO A 86 12.38 -19.76 -14.79
N GLY A 87 13.03 -20.53 -15.67
CA GLY A 87 13.49 -19.98 -16.94
C GLY A 87 14.81 -20.47 -17.53
N GLU A 88 15.47 -21.51 -17.00
CA GLU A 88 16.51 -22.18 -17.79
C GLU A 88 15.81 -23.07 -18.84
N SER A 89 15.71 -22.56 -20.07
CA SER A 89 15.24 -23.33 -21.21
C SER A 89 16.15 -24.55 -21.38
N LEU A 90 15.57 -25.74 -21.25
CA LEU A 90 16.22 -27.06 -21.24
C LEU A 90 16.88 -27.49 -22.57
N THR A 91 17.26 -26.57 -23.45
CA THR A 91 18.18 -26.87 -24.55
C THR A 91 19.05 -25.65 -24.83
N THR A 92 20.36 -25.80 -24.68
CA THR A 92 21.34 -24.85 -25.21
C THR A 92 21.18 -24.74 -26.72
N GLU A 93 21.54 -23.60 -27.31
CA GLU A 93 21.49 -23.39 -28.77
C GLU A 93 22.26 -24.49 -29.53
N SER A 94 23.37 -24.97 -28.92
CA SER A 94 24.16 -26.14 -29.33
C SER A 94 23.37 -27.46 -29.32
N GLU A 95 22.48 -27.69 -28.35
CA GLU A 95 21.63 -28.88 -28.31
C GLU A 95 20.52 -28.83 -29.37
N ARG A 96 20.00 -27.63 -29.66
CA ARG A 96 19.05 -27.42 -30.77
C ARG A 96 19.72 -27.72 -32.12
N GLU A 97 20.93 -27.19 -32.36
CA GLU A 97 21.68 -27.45 -33.59
C GLU A 97 21.98 -28.95 -33.79
N LYS A 98 22.37 -29.66 -32.73
CA LYS A 98 22.60 -31.12 -32.79
C LYS A 98 21.34 -31.90 -33.12
N LEU A 99 20.19 -31.49 -32.58
CA LEU A 99 18.91 -32.10 -32.92
C LEU A 99 18.56 -31.87 -34.40
N TYR A 100 18.78 -30.67 -34.93
CA TYR A 100 18.59 -30.39 -36.36
C TYR A 100 19.52 -31.22 -37.26
N GLU A 101 20.79 -31.42 -36.86
CA GLU A 101 21.75 -32.20 -37.64
C GLU A 101 21.38 -33.70 -37.67
N ILE A 102 20.94 -34.26 -36.55
CA ILE A 102 20.48 -35.65 -36.45
C ILE A 102 19.23 -35.86 -37.32
N LEU A 103 18.27 -34.94 -37.27
CA LEU A 103 17.06 -35.00 -38.11
C LEU A 103 17.39 -34.97 -39.60
N ASN A 104 18.34 -34.12 -40.01
CA ASN A 104 18.77 -34.01 -41.42
C ASN A 104 19.50 -35.28 -41.92
N LYS A 105 20.31 -35.93 -41.06
CA LYS A 105 20.97 -37.21 -41.39
C LYS A 105 19.98 -38.35 -41.55
N ILE A 106 18.95 -38.42 -40.72
CA ILE A 106 17.89 -39.43 -40.83
C ILE A 106 17.09 -39.27 -42.13
N ASN A 107 16.91 -38.02 -42.59
CA ASN A 107 16.11 -37.70 -43.78
C ASN A 107 16.80 -37.99 -45.11
N SER A 108 18.13 -38.11 -45.14
CA SER A 108 18.90 -38.22 -46.39
C SER A 108 19.19 -39.67 -46.83
N SER A 109 18.89 -40.67 -46.00
CA SER A 109 19.31 -42.06 -46.22
C SER A 109 18.22 -43.02 -46.76
N LYS A 110 17.02 -42.55 -47.13
CA LYS A 110 15.95 -43.42 -47.66
C LYS A 110 15.33 -42.83 -48.93
N LYS A 111 15.23 -43.63 -50.00
CA LYS A 111 14.33 -43.34 -51.15
C LYS A 111 12.90 -43.54 -50.65
N GLU A 112 12.28 -42.46 -50.17
CA GLU A 112 10.93 -42.46 -49.60
C GLU A 112 9.86 -42.59 -50.70
N ASN A 113 8.83 -43.39 -50.43
CA ASN A 113 7.61 -43.44 -51.22
C ASN A 113 6.89 -42.06 -51.10
N PRO A 114 6.38 -41.46 -52.19
CA PRO A 114 5.67 -40.17 -52.15
C PRO A 114 4.62 -40.04 -51.04
N GLU A 115 3.89 -41.11 -50.73
CA GLU A 115 2.88 -41.12 -49.66
C GLU A 115 3.50 -40.94 -48.26
N GLN A 116 4.64 -41.58 -47.99
CA GLN A 116 5.39 -41.42 -46.73
C GLN A 116 5.99 -40.03 -46.60
N LYS A 117 6.28 -39.38 -47.73
CA LYS A 117 6.81 -38.01 -47.76
C LYS A 117 5.74 -37.01 -47.32
N GLU A 118 4.49 -37.21 -47.73
CA GLU A 118 3.36 -36.35 -47.38
C GLU A 118 3.02 -36.45 -45.88
N GLU A 119 2.94 -37.67 -45.33
CA GLU A 119 2.74 -37.89 -43.88
C GLU A 119 3.83 -37.22 -43.03
N LYS A 120 5.08 -37.29 -43.50
CA LYS A 120 6.23 -36.68 -42.82
C LYS A 120 6.15 -35.14 -42.82
N TYR A 121 5.70 -34.52 -43.90
CA TYR A 121 5.47 -33.07 -43.93
C TYR A 121 4.33 -32.67 -42.97
N ALA A 122 3.23 -33.40 -42.96
CA ALA A 122 2.12 -33.15 -42.04
C ALA A 122 2.55 -33.25 -40.56
N MET A 123 3.38 -34.24 -40.21
CA MET A 123 3.93 -34.39 -38.87
C MET A 123 4.91 -33.27 -38.50
N SER A 124 5.74 -32.84 -39.45
CA SER A 124 6.66 -31.69 -39.27
C SER A 124 5.90 -30.38 -39.02
N ASP A 125 4.81 -30.14 -39.75
CA ASP A 125 3.97 -28.95 -39.58
C ASP A 125 3.24 -28.96 -38.23
N LEU A 126 2.74 -30.13 -37.81
CA LEU A 126 2.13 -30.31 -36.49
C LEU A 126 3.14 -30.04 -35.37
N PHE A 127 4.35 -30.57 -35.47
CA PHE A 127 5.41 -30.34 -34.49
C PHE A 127 5.81 -28.86 -34.42
N THR A 128 5.97 -28.21 -35.58
CA THR A 128 6.26 -26.77 -35.66
C THR A 128 5.15 -25.95 -34.98
N THR A 129 3.89 -26.30 -35.25
CA THR A 129 2.73 -25.66 -34.61
C THR A 129 2.75 -25.84 -33.09
N MET A 130 3.11 -27.03 -32.60
CA MET A 130 3.19 -27.32 -31.16
C MET A 130 4.33 -26.56 -30.48
N VAL A 131 5.50 -26.43 -31.13
CA VAL A 131 6.62 -25.65 -30.61
C VAL A 131 6.24 -24.17 -30.51
N VAL A 132 5.68 -23.59 -31.58
CA VAL A 132 5.22 -22.19 -31.59
C VAL A 132 4.14 -21.96 -30.53
N PHE A 133 3.23 -22.91 -30.35
CA PHE A 133 2.21 -22.85 -29.31
C PHE A 133 2.82 -22.89 -27.90
N GLY A 134 3.80 -23.78 -27.67
CA GLY A 134 4.55 -23.85 -26.42
C GLY A 134 5.30 -22.56 -26.09
N GLU A 135 5.92 -21.92 -27.08
CA GLU A 135 6.58 -20.62 -26.92
C GLU A 135 5.59 -19.51 -26.52
N LYS A 136 4.41 -19.46 -27.17
CA LYS A 136 3.35 -18.50 -26.82
C LYS A 136 2.81 -18.72 -25.42
N ILE A 137 2.64 -19.98 -25.00
CA ILE A 137 2.28 -20.32 -23.62
C ILE A 137 3.36 -19.82 -22.66
N GLY A 138 4.64 -20.08 -22.96
CA GLY A 138 5.77 -19.63 -22.14
C GLY A 138 5.79 -18.11 -21.96
N GLN A 139 5.62 -17.35 -23.06
CA GLN A 139 5.50 -15.90 -23.03
C GLN A 139 4.32 -15.44 -22.17
N SER A 140 3.17 -16.10 -22.29
CA SER A 140 1.97 -15.77 -21.52
C SER A 140 2.18 -15.99 -20.01
N TYR A 141 2.83 -17.08 -19.60
CA TYR A 141 3.18 -17.31 -18.20
C TYR A 141 4.17 -16.27 -17.66
N SER A 142 5.15 -15.85 -18.46
CA SER A 142 6.08 -14.79 -18.08
C SER A 142 5.35 -13.47 -17.80
N LEU A 143 4.42 -13.07 -18.68
CA LEU A 143 3.61 -11.88 -18.50
C LEU A 143 2.76 -11.94 -17.22
N ILE A 144 2.07 -13.07 -16.98
CA ILE A 144 1.27 -13.27 -15.76
C ILE A 144 2.15 -13.20 -14.51
N ALA A 145 3.36 -13.75 -14.55
CA ALA A 145 4.29 -13.69 -13.41
C ALA A 145 4.70 -12.25 -13.10
N ASP A 146 4.96 -11.43 -14.12
CA ASP A 146 5.33 -10.02 -13.94
C ASP A 146 4.15 -9.15 -13.50
N GLU A 147 2.94 -9.41 -14.01
CA GLU A 147 1.71 -8.78 -13.53
C GLU A 147 1.45 -9.09 -12.05
N ARG A 148 1.70 -10.32 -11.61
CA ARG A 148 1.60 -10.71 -10.18
C ARG A 148 2.60 -9.96 -9.33
N LYS A 149 3.88 -9.87 -9.76
CA LYS A 149 4.90 -9.07 -9.05
C LYS A 149 4.50 -7.60 -8.95
N ASN A 150 3.99 -7.03 -10.03
CA ASN A 150 3.55 -5.64 -10.06
C ASN A 150 2.34 -5.40 -9.13
N SER A 151 1.35 -6.29 -9.17
CA SER A 151 0.18 -6.24 -8.28
C SER A 151 0.58 -6.32 -6.81
N ASN A 152 1.49 -7.23 -6.46
CA ASN A 152 2.01 -7.33 -5.09
C ASN A 152 2.73 -6.06 -4.65
N ARG A 153 3.52 -5.44 -5.52
CA ARG A 153 4.17 -4.16 -5.24
C ARG A 153 3.15 -3.04 -5.00
N ILE A 154 2.09 -2.97 -5.80
CA ILE A 154 1.01 -1.99 -5.61
C ILE A 154 0.31 -2.21 -4.27
N LEU A 155 0.00 -3.46 -3.91
CA LEU A 155 -0.63 -3.79 -2.63
C LEU A 155 0.24 -3.38 -1.43
N LEU A 156 1.55 -3.61 -1.48
CA LEU A 156 2.47 -3.16 -0.44
C LEU A 156 2.47 -1.64 -0.29
N ASN A 157 2.46 -0.90 -1.40
CA ASN A 157 2.38 0.56 -1.37
C ASN A 157 1.06 1.06 -0.79
N ILE A 158 -0.07 0.42 -1.14
CA ILE A 158 -1.40 0.77 -0.60
C ILE A 158 -1.44 0.53 0.91
N ASN A 159 -0.96 -0.62 1.37
CA ASN A 159 -0.92 -0.93 2.80
C ASN A 159 -0.05 0.07 3.57
N GLY A 160 1.14 0.40 3.06
CA GLY A 160 1.98 1.43 3.67
C GLY A 160 1.32 2.82 3.67
N ALA A 161 0.55 3.18 2.64
CA ALA A 161 -0.20 4.43 2.62
C ALA A 161 -1.33 4.46 3.66
N LEU A 162 -2.03 3.34 3.86
CA LEU A 162 -3.09 3.20 4.86
C LEU A 162 -2.53 3.27 6.30
N GLU A 163 -1.40 2.63 6.56
CA GLU A 163 -0.70 2.71 7.85
C GLU A 163 -0.29 4.15 8.17
N ASN A 164 0.32 4.85 7.20
CA ASN A 164 0.69 6.26 7.34
C ASN A 164 -0.52 7.17 7.59
N LEU A 165 -1.64 6.92 6.90
CA LEU A 165 -2.88 7.67 7.10
C LEU A 165 -3.46 7.44 8.49
N SER A 166 -3.50 6.18 8.94
CA SER A 166 -3.96 5.78 10.28
C SER A 166 -3.13 6.46 11.37
N GLU A 167 -1.80 6.45 11.23
CA GLU A 167 -0.92 7.13 12.19
C GLU A 167 -1.18 8.65 12.21
N ARG A 168 -1.37 9.26 11.04
CA ARG A 168 -1.67 10.68 10.93
C ARG A 168 -3.03 11.03 11.54
N MET A 169 -4.04 10.19 11.36
CA MET A 169 -5.35 10.34 12.00
C MET A 169 -5.24 10.25 13.52
N ASN A 170 -4.54 9.25 14.05
CA ASN A 170 -4.31 9.11 15.49
C ASN A 170 -3.59 10.34 16.07
N ARG A 171 -2.58 10.87 15.37
CA ARG A 171 -1.90 12.12 15.76
C ARG A 171 -2.84 13.33 15.73
N MET A 172 -3.78 13.38 14.77
CA MET A 172 -4.77 14.45 14.68
C MET A 172 -5.84 14.33 15.75
N GLU A 173 -6.34 13.13 16.04
CA GLU A 173 -7.31 12.85 17.11
C GLU A 173 -6.73 13.26 18.47
N ASN A 174 -5.49 12.84 18.75
CA ASN A 174 -4.78 13.26 19.95
C ASN A 174 -4.59 14.79 20.04
N LYS A 175 -4.46 15.50 18.91
CA LYS A 175 -4.35 16.97 18.88
C LYS A 175 -5.70 17.66 18.97
N ALA A 176 -6.73 17.11 18.36
CA ALA A 176 -8.10 17.62 18.43
C ALA A 176 -8.64 17.54 19.86
N ASP A 177 -8.36 16.45 20.57
CA ASP A 177 -8.65 16.30 22.00
C ASP A 177 -7.96 17.38 22.85
N ILE A 178 -6.77 17.83 22.45
CA ILE A 178 -6.04 18.92 23.15
C ILE A 178 -6.64 20.31 22.83
N ILE A 179 -7.04 20.55 21.58
CA ILE A 179 -7.42 21.89 21.10
C ILE A 179 -8.89 22.20 21.36
N ILE A 180 -9.78 21.22 21.20
CA ILE A 180 -11.22 21.49 21.18
C ILE A 180 -11.83 21.40 22.58
N GLY A 181 -11.19 20.73 23.54
CA GLY A 181 -11.74 20.62 24.90
C GLY A 181 -13.17 20.06 24.92
N THR A 182 -13.60 19.40 23.83
CA THR A 182 -14.88 18.71 23.81
C THR A 182 -14.77 17.58 24.80
N PRO A 183 -15.54 17.60 25.90
CA PRO A 183 -15.59 16.47 26.80
C PRO A 183 -15.98 15.28 25.94
N ARG A 184 -15.15 14.23 25.92
CA ARG A 184 -15.56 12.93 25.38
C ARG A 184 -16.92 12.67 26.00
N HIS A 185 -17.96 12.67 25.17
CA HIS A 185 -19.30 12.36 25.61
C HIS A 185 -19.19 10.94 26.14
N ILE A 186 -19.05 10.81 27.47
CA ILE A 186 -19.15 9.56 28.18
C ILE A 186 -20.54 9.07 27.79
N SER A 187 -20.62 8.18 26.81
CA SER A 187 -21.86 7.52 26.49
C SER A 187 -22.31 6.89 27.79
N ASN A 188 -23.44 7.36 28.32
CA ASN A 188 -23.99 7.14 29.66
C ASN A 188 -24.23 5.66 30.05
N SER A 189 -23.63 4.68 29.38
CA SER A 189 -23.83 3.26 29.63
C SER A 189 -22.62 2.50 30.17
N GLU A 190 -21.44 3.11 30.31
CA GLU A 190 -20.34 2.40 30.98
C GLU A 190 -20.48 2.55 32.50
N LEU A 191 -21.12 1.56 33.12
CA LEU A 191 -21.29 1.46 34.56
C LEU A 191 -19.90 1.49 35.24
N LEU A 192 -19.55 2.61 35.86
CA LEU A 192 -18.37 2.72 36.71
C LEU A 192 -18.52 1.85 37.95
N ALA A 193 -17.42 1.26 38.42
CA ALA A 193 -17.44 0.57 39.70
C ALA A 193 -17.71 1.58 40.83
N LYS A 194 -18.43 1.17 41.88
CA LYS A 194 -18.77 2.04 43.03
C LYS A 194 -17.54 2.76 43.61
N LYS A 195 -16.42 2.04 43.75
CA LYS A 195 -15.14 2.61 44.22
C LYS A 195 -14.59 3.70 43.30
N ASP A 196 -14.79 3.58 42.00
CA ASP A 196 -14.32 4.58 41.04
C ASP A 196 -15.15 5.86 41.15
N ILE A 197 -16.46 5.75 41.37
CA ILE A 197 -17.35 6.89 41.65
C ILE A 197 -16.91 7.60 42.94
N GLU A 198 -16.64 6.84 44.01
CA GLU A 198 -16.14 7.41 45.26
C GLU A 198 -14.80 8.13 45.09
N ILE A 199 -13.88 7.59 44.28
CA ILE A 199 -12.61 8.26 43.94
C ILE A 199 -12.86 9.58 43.21
N LEU A 200 -13.77 9.60 42.24
CA LEU A 200 -14.11 10.83 41.50
C LEU A 200 -14.67 11.90 42.44
N ASN A 201 -15.59 11.54 43.35
CA ASN A 201 -16.15 12.48 44.33
C ASN A 201 -15.07 13.11 45.21
N ILE A 202 -14.09 12.32 45.68
CA ILE A 202 -12.95 12.84 46.45
C ILE A 202 -12.12 13.81 45.63
N ILE A 203 -11.91 13.54 44.35
CA ILE A 203 -11.14 14.41 43.45
C ILE A 203 -11.88 15.70 43.15
N ASP A 204 -13.21 15.65 43.03
CA ASP A 204 -14.05 16.82 42.86
C ASP A 204 -14.05 17.70 44.13
N GLU A 205 -14.03 17.10 45.32
CA GLU A 205 -13.95 17.81 46.60
C GLU A 205 -12.57 18.45 46.86
N GLU A 206 -11.48 17.73 46.59
CA GLU A 206 -10.11 18.20 46.89
C GLU A 206 -9.46 18.97 45.73
N GLY A 207 -10.04 18.87 44.53
CA GLY A 207 -9.57 19.48 43.28
C GLY A 207 -8.32 18.82 42.68
N LYS A 208 -7.43 18.24 43.49
CA LYS A 208 -6.29 17.44 43.01
C LYS A 208 -5.88 16.38 44.02
N VAL A 209 -5.56 15.19 43.55
CA VAL A 209 -5.08 14.09 44.40
C VAL A 209 -3.89 13.38 43.78
N CYS A 210 -3.05 12.78 44.61
CA CYS A 210 -2.01 11.84 44.17
C CYS A 210 -2.37 10.40 44.55
N ALA A 211 -1.56 9.45 44.09
CA ALA A 211 -1.78 8.02 44.39
C ALA A 211 -1.65 7.69 45.89
N ASP A 212 -0.88 8.47 46.66
CA ASP A 212 -0.73 8.25 48.10
C ASP A 212 -1.99 8.70 48.86
N ASP A 213 -2.61 9.83 48.48
CA ASP A 213 -3.86 10.32 49.08
C ASP A 213 -4.99 9.28 48.91
N ILE A 214 -5.14 8.75 47.68
CA ILE A 214 -6.14 7.71 47.38
C ILE A 214 -5.81 6.39 48.09
N LYS A 215 -4.53 6.05 48.24
CA LYS A 215 -4.12 4.86 48.98
C LYS A 215 -4.53 4.96 50.45
N GLU A 216 -4.31 6.11 51.08
CA GLU A 216 -4.64 6.36 52.48
C GLU A 216 -6.16 6.33 52.70
N LYS A 217 -6.94 7.05 51.87
CA LYS A 217 -8.40 7.12 52.00
C LYS A 217 -9.12 5.79 51.78
N PHE A 218 -8.67 4.98 50.83
CA PHE A 218 -9.34 3.72 50.47
C PHE A 218 -8.67 2.47 51.07
N GLY A 219 -7.60 2.63 51.84
CA GLY A 219 -6.87 1.52 52.45
C GLY A 219 -6.23 0.57 51.44
N TYR A 220 -5.74 1.08 50.30
CA TYR A 220 -5.06 0.23 49.31
C TYR A 220 -3.72 -0.29 49.87
N ARG A 221 -3.43 -1.57 49.62
CA ARG A 221 -2.20 -2.23 50.11
C ARG A 221 -0.92 -1.54 49.63
N ASN A 222 -0.89 -1.08 48.38
CA ASN A 222 0.27 -0.42 47.78
C ASN A 222 -0.14 0.79 46.92
N ARG A 223 0.81 1.70 46.69
CA ARG A 223 0.62 2.90 45.85
C ARG A 223 0.25 2.53 44.42
N ASN A 224 0.77 1.41 43.91
CA ASN A 224 0.53 0.94 42.54
C ASN A 224 -0.94 0.59 42.29
N ALA A 225 -1.66 0.05 43.27
CA ALA A 225 -3.09 -0.25 43.14
C ALA A 225 -3.91 1.04 42.98
N ALA A 226 -3.59 2.07 43.77
CA ALA A 226 -4.22 3.39 43.66
C ALA A 226 -3.85 4.08 42.33
N SER A 227 -2.58 4.05 41.93
CA SER A 227 -2.15 4.65 40.66
C SER A 227 -2.74 3.94 39.44
N ALA A 228 -2.91 2.61 39.49
CA ALA A 228 -3.54 1.86 38.41
C ALA A 228 -5.02 2.21 38.27
N ARG A 229 -5.75 2.40 39.38
CA ARG A 229 -7.15 2.91 39.37
C ARG A 229 -7.21 4.31 38.75
N LEU A 230 -6.34 5.23 39.19
CA LEU A 230 -6.31 6.60 38.68
C LEU A 230 -5.94 6.66 37.19
N ASN A 231 -4.96 5.87 36.74
CA ASN A 231 -4.62 5.76 35.32
C ASN A 231 -5.82 5.26 34.50
N ARG A 232 -6.57 4.24 34.96
CA ARG A 232 -7.77 3.77 34.23
C ARG A 232 -8.85 4.85 34.10
N LEU A 233 -9.03 5.67 35.14
CA LEU A 233 -9.97 6.80 35.08
C LEU A 233 -9.49 7.90 34.13
N GLU A 234 -8.18 8.13 34.05
CA GLU A 234 -7.59 9.05 33.09
C GLU A 234 -7.65 8.53 31.64
N GLU A 235 -7.36 7.25 31.40
CA GLU A 235 -7.52 6.59 30.09
C GLU A 235 -8.96 6.68 29.58
N ARG A 236 -9.94 6.66 30.49
CA ARG A 236 -11.37 6.87 30.20
C ARG A 236 -11.74 8.34 29.96
N GLY A 237 -10.82 9.27 30.12
CA GLY A 237 -11.06 10.70 29.95
C GLY A 237 -11.91 11.32 31.08
N LEU A 238 -11.88 10.75 32.28
CA LEU A 238 -12.57 11.29 33.46
C LEU A 238 -11.67 12.21 34.30
N LEU A 239 -10.37 11.95 34.27
CA LEU A 239 -9.37 12.70 35.03
C LEU A 239 -8.28 13.23 34.11
N LYS A 240 -7.65 14.33 34.51
CA LYS A 240 -6.47 14.89 33.86
C LYS A 240 -5.23 14.63 34.71
N LYS A 241 -4.22 14.02 34.10
CA LYS A 241 -2.93 13.75 34.73
C LYS A 241 -1.98 14.95 34.61
N GLN A 242 -1.37 15.35 35.72
CA GLN A 242 -0.42 16.47 35.79
C GLN A 242 0.84 16.05 36.55
N TYR A 243 2.02 16.33 35.97
CA TYR A 243 3.31 16.05 36.59
C TYR A 243 3.84 17.30 37.31
N VAL A 244 4.14 17.17 38.61
CA VAL A 244 4.74 18.23 39.43
C VAL A 244 6.02 17.67 40.06
N GLY A 245 7.14 17.88 39.38
CA GLY A 245 8.42 17.29 39.75
C GLY A 245 8.41 15.76 39.63
N ARG A 246 8.64 15.06 40.75
CA ARG A 246 8.59 13.59 40.82
C ARG A 246 7.20 13.04 41.13
N ASN A 247 6.24 13.91 41.42
CA ASN A 247 4.89 13.52 41.81
C ASN A 247 3.92 13.66 40.64
N VAL A 248 2.90 12.80 40.65
CA VAL A 248 1.81 12.78 39.67
C VAL A 248 0.53 13.10 40.42
N TYR A 249 -0.16 14.15 39.96
CA TYR A 249 -1.46 14.57 40.47
C TYR A 249 -2.54 14.33 39.41
N TYR A 250 -3.74 14.01 39.87
CA TYR A 250 -4.93 13.86 39.04
C TYR A 250 -5.92 14.94 39.47
N THR A 251 -6.38 15.72 38.49
CA THR A 251 -7.39 16.76 38.66
C THR A 251 -8.65 16.36 37.89
N PRO A 252 -9.85 16.76 38.33
CA PRO A 252 -11.04 16.53 37.53
C PRO A 252 -10.87 17.25 36.18
N ILE A 253 -11.30 16.63 35.10
CA ILE A 253 -11.44 17.36 33.84
C ILE A 253 -12.64 18.29 34.06
N PRO A 254 -12.50 19.62 33.86
CA PRO A 254 -13.63 20.53 33.90
C PRO A 254 -14.53 20.18 32.71
N SER A 255 -15.39 19.18 32.91
CA SER A 255 -16.45 18.89 31.97
C SER A 255 -17.43 20.05 32.04
N ALA A 256 -18.03 20.42 30.92
CA ALA A 256 -19.03 21.48 30.85
C ALA A 256 -20.28 21.24 31.75
N TYR A 257 -20.32 20.16 32.55
CA TYR A 257 -21.42 19.77 33.42
C TYR A 257 -21.45 20.45 34.79
N SER A 258 -20.44 21.23 35.20
CA SER A 258 -20.57 22.02 36.43
C SER A 258 -21.48 23.25 36.29
N GLN A 259 -22.21 23.40 35.16
CA GLN A 259 -23.18 24.49 34.93
C GLN A 259 -24.65 24.11 35.16
N SER A 260 -24.95 22.93 35.71
CA SER A 260 -26.34 22.54 36.00
C SER A 260 -26.55 22.12 37.45
N ILE A 261 -26.22 23.02 38.38
CA ILE A 261 -26.81 23.07 39.73
C ILE A 261 -27.24 24.50 40.00
#